data_AF-A0A661C573-F1
#
_entry.id   AF-A0A661C573-F1
#
_cell.length_a   1.000
_cell.length_b   1.000
_cell.length_c   1.000
_cell.angle_alpha   90.00
_cell.angle_beta   90.00
_cell.angle_gamma   90.00
#
_symmetry.space_group_name_H-M   'P 1'
#
loop_
_entity.id
_entity.type
_entity.pdbx_description
1 polymer ?
#
loop_
_entity_poly.entity_id
_entity_poly.type
_entity_poly.pdbx_seq_one_letter_code
_entity_poly.pdbx_strand_id
1 'polypeptide(L)'
;MPIVEKFTRQLEDSLRDIDTAAEQNNFDQIRKFAQWLKATGGTMGYGAFTEPAADLEAGAKAEQMDVMKHTISIIKEIQCRMEPLKSGHESGTALHLKMVKNN
;
A
#
# COMPACT_ATOMS: atom_id res chain seq x y z
N MET A 1 8.79 18.29 12.68
CA MET A 1 7.81 17.48 11.94
C MET A 1 7.22 16.45 12.91
N PRO A 2 5.89 16.33 13.02
CA PRO A 2 5.26 15.29 13.80
C PRO A 2 5.56 13.90 13.22
N ILE A 3 5.61 12.91 14.11
CA ILE A 3 5.94 11.50 13.80
C ILE A 3 4.98 10.89 12.78
N VAL A 4 3.70 11.30 12.80
CA VAL A 4 2.67 10.82 11.88
C VAL A 4 2.94 11.24 10.43
N GLU A 5 3.30 12.51 10.18
CA GLU A 5 3.59 12.98 8.81
C GLU A 5 4.82 12.30 8.19
N LYS A 6 5.84 12.01 9.01
CA LYS A 6 7.00 11.22 8.56
C LYS A 6 6.61 9.79 8.18
N PHE A 7 5.76 9.16 8.99
CA PHE A 7 5.27 7.82 8.74
C PHE A 7 4.44 7.75 7.46
N THR A 8 3.49 8.67 7.25
CA THR A 8 2.66 8.70 6.04
C THR A 8 3.51 8.84 4.78
N ARG A 9 4.49 9.77 4.77
CA ARG A 9 5.43 9.90 3.65
C ARG A 9 6.26 8.64 3.40
N GLN A 10 6.76 8.01 4.46
CA GLN A 10 7.56 6.81 4.33
C GLN A 10 6.73 5.62 3.83
N LEU A 11 5.46 5.54 4.24
CA LEU A 11 4.51 4.55 3.77
C LEU A 11 4.21 4.73 2.27
N GLU A 12 4.00 5.96 1.80
CA GLU A 12 3.83 6.27 0.37
C GLU A 12 5.03 5.86 -0.48
N ASP A 13 6.24 6.19 -0.02
CA ASP A 13 7.47 5.85 -0.73
C ASP A 13 7.68 4.33 -0.81
N SER A 14 7.46 3.65 0.32
CA SER A 14 7.55 2.19 0.39
C SER A 14 6.49 1.49 -0.47
N LEU A 15 5.27 2.03 -0.54
CA LEU A 15 4.20 1.48 -1.40
C LEU A 15 4.54 1.57 -2.89
N ARG A 16 5.26 2.60 -3.33
CA ARG A 16 5.77 2.67 -4.71
C ARG A 16 6.86 1.64 -4.98
N ASP A 17 7.79 1.46 -4.04
CA ASP A 17 8.83 0.45 -4.15
C ASP A 17 8.23 -0.96 -4.22
N ILE A 18 7.19 -1.21 -3.43
CA ILE A 18 6.45 -2.49 -3.43
C ILE A 18 5.69 -2.75 -4.73
N ASP A 19 5.12 -1.71 -5.35
CA ASP A 19 4.49 -1.85 -6.66
C ASP A 19 5.50 -2.36 -7.71
N THR A 20 6.68 -1.72 -7.73
CA THR A 20 7.80 -2.11 -8.60
C THR A 20 8.34 -3.51 -8.24
N ALA A 21 8.46 -3.82 -6.95
CA ALA A 21 8.90 -5.12 -6.47
C ALA A 21 7.92 -6.24 -6.88
N ALA A 22 6.60 -5.96 -6.86
CA ALA A 22 5.59 -6.90 -7.30
C ALA A 22 5.67 -7.19 -8.81
N GLU A 23 6.01 -6.20 -9.64
CA GLU A 23 6.28 -6.42 -11.07
C GLU A 23 7.56 -7.24 -11.31
N GLN A 24 8.58 -7.04 -10.47
CA GLN A 24 9.85 -7.75 -10.55
C GLN A 24 9.86 -9.11 -9.84
N ASN A 25 8.73 -9.54 -9.26
CA ASN A 25 8.64 -10.75 -8.41
C ASN A 25 9.64 -10.74 -7.25
N ASN A 26 9.96 -9.56 -6.71
CA ASN A 26 10.90 -9.39 -5.62
C ASN A 26 10.20 -9.58 -4.27
N PHE A 27 9.92 -10.84 -3.94
CA PHE A 27 9.19 -11.22 -2.73
C PHE A 27 9.92 -10.85 -1.43
N ASP A 28 11.26 -10.74 -1.44
CA ASP A 28 12.02 -10.33 -0.26
C ASP A 28 11.74 -8.87 0.11
N GLN A 29 11.62 -7.98 -0.87
CA GLN A 29 11.23 -6.59 -0.63
C GLN A 29 9.81 -6.50 -0.06
N ILE A 30 8.86 -7.23 -0.63
CA ILE A 30 7.47 -7.28 -0.17
C ILE A 30 7.40 -7.75 1.29
N ARG A 31 8.17 -8.78 1.64
CA ARG A 31 8.27 -9.28 3.02
C ARG A 31 8.87 -8.25 3.97
N LYS A 32 9.96 -7.58 3.57
CA LYS A 32 10.59 -6.53 4.38
C LYS A 32 9.63 -5.37 4.67
N PHE A 33 8.87 -4.96 3.66
CA PHE A 33 7.82 -3.95 3.83
C PHE A 33 6.74 -4.40 4.80
N ALA A 34 6.23 -5.62 4.65
CA ALA A 34 5.23 -6.20 5.56
C ALA A 34 5.71 -6.20 7.02
N GLN A 35 6.96 -6.59 7.27
CA GLN A 35 7.57 -6.59 8.60
C GLN A 35 7.71 -5.17 9.17
N TRP A 36 8.19 -4.23 8.34
CA TRP A 36 8.27 -2.82 8.73
C TRP A 36 6.89 -2.24 9.05
N LEU A 37 5.87 -2.57 8.27
CA LEU A 37 4.50 -2.10 8.47
C LEU A 37 3.87 -2.70 9.74
N LYS A 38 4.12 -3.97 10.06
CA LYS A 38 3.71 -4.60 11.33
C LYS A 38 4.34 -3.88 12.53
N ALA A 39 5.65 -3.63 12.47
CA ALA A 39 6.39 -2.98 13.56
C ALA A 39 5.95 -1.52 13.76
N THR A 40 5.87 -0.75 12.68
CA THR A 40 5.57 0.69 12.74
C THR A 40 4.08 0.96 12.97
N GLY A 41 3.21 0.20 12.30
CA GLY A 41 1.76 0.28 12.47
C GLY A 41 1.30 -0.15 13.86
N GLY A 42 1.91 -1.20 14.42
CA GLY A 42 1.67 -1.64 15.80
C GLY A 42 2.10 -0.59 16.83
N THR A 43 3.24 0.07 16.61
CA THR A 43 3.76 1.13 17.51
C THR A 43 2.87 2.37 17.50
N MET A 44 2.22 2.68 16.38
CA MET A 44 1.29 3.81 16.26
C MET A 44 -0.14 3.49 16.74
N GLY A 45 -0.39 2.25 17.20
CA GLY A 45 -1.73 1.81 17.64
C GLY A 45 -2.71 1.54 16.49
N TYR A 46 -2.24 1.52 15.25
CA TYR A 46 -3.07 1.24 14.07
C TYR A 46 -3.10 -0.25 13.78
N GLY A 47 -3.87 -0.98 14.60
CA GLY A 47 -4.13 -2.42 14.39
C GLY A 47 -4.70 -2.74 13.01
N ALA A 48 -5.33 -1.77 12.35
CA ALA A 48 -5.81 -1.86 10.97
C ALA A 48 -4.71 -2.23 9.95
N PHE A 49 -3.44 -1.91 10.23
CA PHE A 49 -2.32 -2.29 9.36
C PHE A 49 -1.68 -3.64 9.75
N THR A 50 -1.91 -4.14 10.96
CA THR A 50 -1.26 -5.34 11.47
C THR A 50 -1.75 -6.60 10.76
N GLU A 51 -3.07 -6.74 10.58
CA GLU A 51 -3.69 -7.86 9.85
C GLU A 51 -3.28 -7.91 8.37
N PRO A 52 -3.44 -6.84 7.56
CA PRO A 52 -3.03 -6.89 6.16
C PRO A 52 -1.52 -7.02 5.99
N ALA A 53 -0.70 -6.47 6.89
CA ALA A 53 0.74 -6.68 6.81
C ALA A 53 1.13 -8.13 7.14
N ALA A 54 0.43 -8.82 8.04
CA ALA A 54 0.65 -10.24 8.27
C ALA A 54 0.23 -11.10 7.07
N ASP A 55 -0.89 -10.76 6.43
CA ASP A 55 -1.37 -11.43 5.23
C ASP A 55 -0.41 -11.21 4.04
N LEU A 56 0.14 -9.99 3.89
CA LEU A 56 1.14 -9.68 2.87
C LEU A 56 2.43 -10.48 3.05
N GLU A 57 2.90 -10.65 4.29
CA GLU A 57 4.05 -11.50 4.62
C GLU A 57 3.78 -12.96 4.27
N ALA A 58 2.59 -13.47 4.58
CA ALA A 58 2.19 -14.84 4.25
C ALA A 58 2.09 -15.03 2.73
N GLY A 59 1.49 -14.07 2.00
CA GLY A 59 1.39 -14.07 0.55
C GLY A 59 2.76 -14.04 -0.14
N ALA A 60 3.71 -13.25 0.39
CA ALA A 60 5.10 -13.23 -0.11
C ALA A 60 5.82 -14.56 0.13
N LYS A 61 5.59 -15.20 1.29
CA LYS A 61 6.17 -16.52 1.59
C LYS A 61 5.59 -17.64 0.73
N ALA A 62 4.32 -17.53 0.37
CA ALA A 62 3.62 -18.48 -0.50
C ALA A 62 3.75 -18.14 -1.99
N GLU A 63 4.45 -17.06 -2.35
CA GLU A 63 4.62 -16.55 -3.72
C GLU A 63 3.27 -16.29 -4.44
N GLN A 64 2.22 -16.00 -3.66
CA GLN A 64 0.85 -15.80 -4.13
C GLN A 64 0.64 -14.34 -4.56
N MET A 65 1.00 -14.01 -5.81
CA MET A 65 0.93 -12.65 -6.34
C MET A 65 -0.46 -12.01 -6.24
N ASP A 66 -1.52 -12.80 -6.41
CA ASP A 66 -2.91 -12.31 -6.33
C ASP A 66 -3.24 -11.78 -4.93
N VAL A 67 -2.89 -12.59 -3.91
CA VAL A 67 -3.04 -12.22 -2.49
C VAL A 67 -2.20 -10.98 -2.18
N MET A 68 -0.94 -10.94 -2.62
CA MET A 68 -0.08 -9.77 -2.39
C MET A 68 -0.67 -8.50 -3.00
N LYS A 69 -1.11 -8.53 -4.26
CA LYS A 69 -1.71 -7.38 -4.93
C LYS A 69 -2.99 -6.92 -4.25
N HIS A 70 -3.85 -7.86 -3.87
CA HIS A 70 -5.08 -7.57 -3.13
C HIS A 70 -4.77 -6.87 -1.81
N THR A 71 -3.83 -7.42 -1.04
CA THR A 71 -3.48 -6.90 0.28
C THR A 71 -2.74 -5.56 0.21
N ILE A 72 -1.91 -5.33 -0.81
CA ILE A 72 -1.33 -4.01 -1.11
C ILE A 72 -2.43 -2.98 -1.39
N SER A 73 -3.48 -3.35 -2.12
CA SER A 73 -4.63 -2.47 -2.37
C SER A 73 -5.36 -2.08 -1.08
N ILE A 74 -5.56 -3.03 -0.16
CA ILE A 74 -6.16 -2.76 1.16
C ILE A 74 -5.29 -1.77 1.95
N ILE A 75 -3.96 -1.97 1.97
CA ILE A 75 -3.04 -1.07 2.69
C ILE A 75 -3.09 0.35 2.11
N LYS A 76 -3.15 0.49 0.77
CA LYS A 76 -3.33 1.78 0.08
C LYS A 76 -4.66 2.44 0.46
N GLU A 77 -5.75 1.67 0.59
CA GLU A 77 -7.06 2.20 1.00
C GLU A 77 -7.05 2.72 2.45
N ILE A 78 -6.45 1.98 3.38
CA ILE A 78 -6.30 2.42 4.78
C ILE A 78 -5.44 3.68 4.85
N GLN A 79 -4.36 3.75 4.06
CA GLN A 79 -3.49 4.93 3.96
C GLN A 79 -4.23 6.15 3.36
N CYS A 80 -5.06 5.96 2.33
CA CYS A 80 -5.91 7.01 1.77
C CYS A 80 -6.88 7.58 2.82
N ARG A 81 -7.42 6.73 3.69
CA ARG A 81 -8.31 7.16 4.78
C ARG A 81 -7.60 7.88 5.93
N MET A 82 -6.27 7.82 6.02
CA MET A 82 -5.47 8.44 7.10
C MET A 82 -5.19 9.93 6.90
N GLU A 83 -5.71 10.56 5.86
CA GLU A 83 -5.34 11.93 5.50
C GLU A 83 -5.52 12.93 6.66
N PRO A 84 -4.48 13.72 7.02
CA PRO A 84 -4.69 15.01 7.64
C PRO A 84 -5.09 15.98 6.53
N LEU A 85 -6.36 16.39 6.49
CA LEU A 85 -6.93 17.45 5.64
C LEU A 85 -5.86 18.41 5.08
N LYS A 86 -5.34 18.14 3.89
CA LYS A 86 -4.58 19.12 3.12
C LYS A 86 -5.00 19.03 1.68
N SER A 87 -5.94 19.91 1.37
CA SER A 87 -6.38 20.34 0.05
C SER A 87 -5.33 20.16 -1.04
N GLY A 88 -5.76 19.50 -2.11
CA GLY A 88 -5.27 19.73 -3.46
C GLY A 88 -4.00 19.00 -3.82
N HIS A 89 -4.12 17.75 -4.27
CA HIS A 89 -3.34 17.33 -5.42
C HIS A 89 -4.14 16.33 -6.24
N GLU A 90 -4.43 16.75 -7.45
CA GLU A 90 -5.04 16.01 -8.56
C GLU A 90 -4.85 14.49 -8.54
N SER A 91 -5.97 13.78 -8.41
CA SER A 91 -6.10 12.38 -8.82
C SER A 91 -5.95 12.30 -10.33
N GLY A 92 -4.73 12.10 -10.80
CA GLY A 92 -4.43 11.57 -12.12
C GLY A 92 -4.73 10.07 -12.17
N THR A 93 -5.99 9.67 -11.97
CA THR A 93 -6.47 8.35 -12.40
C THR A 93 -7.05 8.48 -13.79
N ALA A 94 -6.17 8.30 -14.77
CA ALA A 94 -6.56 7.80 -16.06
C ALA A 94 -7.35 6.48 -15.87
N LEU A 95 -8.27 6.25 -16.81
CA LEU A 95 -8.98 5.00 -17.08
C LEU A 95 -10.40 4.83 -16.49
N HIS A 96 -11.31 5.76 -16.85
CA HIS A 96 -12.68 5.34 -17.16
C HIS A 96 -12.85 5.21 -18.68
N LEU A 97 -12.71 3.96 -19.11
CA LEU A 97 -13.00 3.43 -20.44
C LEU A 97 -14.40 3.84 -20.93
N LYS A 98 -14.51 4.94 -21.69
CA LYS A 98 -15.69 5.19 -22.53
C LYS A 98 -15.56 4.38 -23.82
N MET A 99 -16.07 3.15 -23.76
CA MET A 99 -16.51 2.45 -24.96
C MET A 99 -17.68 3.19 -25.62
N VAL A 100 -17.86 2.89 -26.91
CA VAL A 100 -18.98 3.19 -27.81
C VAL A 100 -18.82 4.44 -28.66
N LYS A 101 -18.18 4.18 -29.81
CA LYS A 101 -18.49 4.80 -31.11
C LYS A 101 -20.01 4.76 -31.32
N ASN A 102 -20.68 5.88 -31.59
CA ASN A 102 -21.81 5.90 -32.53
C ASN A 102 -22.24 7.33 -32.91
N ASN A 103 -22.19 7.56 -34.22
CA ASN A 103 -23.00 8.46 -35.04
C ASN A 103 -22.85 9.99 -34.90
#